data_AF-A0A497J8R8-F1
#
_entry.id   AF-A0A497J8R8-F1
#
_cell.length_a   1.000
_cell.length_b   1.000
_cell.length_c   1.000
_cell.angle_alpha   90.00
_cell.angle_beta   90.00
_cell.angle_gamma   90.00
#
_symmetry.space_group_name_H-M   'P 1'
#
loop_
_entity.id
_entity.type
_entity.pdbx_description
1 polymer ?
#
loop_
_entity_poly.entity_id
_entity_poly.type
_entity_poly.pdbx_seq_one_letter_code
_entity_poly.pdbx_strand_id
1 'polypeptide(L)'
;MEEASKILYYGRKKLLSLIVITIINFAIAWYYCDRIIERIKQDMLPEQAKLIVTTPMEYLLVKIQVSLILAVLITLMVFIFYLLRKYRVRIIWIPPAIILFIFGFSFSYFLLMPTAMRILTSLPLESGISPFFSIRQFLTFIIISLILFSLVFELPLIVTWLSINGYVSS
;
A
#
# COMPACT_ATOMS: atom_id res chain seq x y z
N MET A 1 3.73 -11.91 -39.72
CA MET A 1 2.62 -12.35 -38.83
C MET A 1 3.09 -13.16 -37.63
N GLU A 2 4.21 -13.90 -37.71
CA GLU A 2 4.71 -14.75 -36.62
C GLU A 2 5.24 -13.97 -35.39
N GLU A 3 5.86 -12.79 -35.59
CA GLU A 3 6.32 -11.94 -34.48
C GLU A 3 5.17 -11.32 -33.67
N ALA A 4 4.09 -10.87 -34.33
CA ALA A 4 2.91 -10.33 -33.67
C ALA A 4 2.18 -11.39 -32.81
N SER A 5 2.13 -12.64 -33.30
CA SER A 5 1.62 -13.80 -32.54
C SER A 5 2.48 -14.08 -31.30
N LYS A 6 3.81 -14.06 -31.44
CA LYS A 6 4.74 -14.25 -30.30
C LYS A 6 4.58 -13.15 -29.26
N ILE A 7 4.52 -11.88 -29.66
CA ILE A 7 4.34 -10.74 -28.73
C ILE A 7 3.01 -10.86 -27.95
N LEU A 8 1.91 -11.21 -28.63
CA LEU A 8 0.61 -11.43 -27.99
C LEU A 8 0.62 -12.62 -27.03
N TYR A 9 1.29 -13.72 -27.40
CA TYR A 9 1.41 -14.90 -26.56
C TYR A 9 2.26 -14.65 -25.30
N TYR A 10 3.44 -14.02 -25.45
CA TYR A 10 4.29 -13.65 -24.32
C TYR A 10 3.63 -12.62 -23.39
N GLY A 11 2.87 -11.68 -23.94
CA GLY A 11 2.08 -10.71 -23.17
C GLY A 11 1.00 -11.41 -22.32
N ARG A 12 0.18 -12.26 -22.92
CA ARG A 12 -0.89 -13.01 -22.23
C ARG A 12 -0.36 -13.94 -21.15
N LYS A 13 0.70 -14.69 -21.43
CA LYS A 13 1.31 -15.63 -20.47
C LYS A 13 1.86 -14.91 -19.24
N LYS A 14 2.48 -13.74 -19.41
CA LYS A 14 2.94 -12.91 -18.29
C LYS A 14 1.79 -12.27 -17.51
N LEU A 15 0.76 -11.80 -18.21
CA LEU A 15 -0.43 -11.24 -17.55
C LEU A 15 -1.14 -12.29 -16.68
N LEU A 16 -1.31 -13.50 -17.20
CA LEU A 16 -1.88 -14.63 -16.46
C LEU A 16 -1.02 -14.99 -15.25
N SER A 17 0.31 -15.01 -15.38
CA SER A 17 1.20 -15.24 -14.25
C SER A 17 1.04 -14.18 -13.16
N LEU A 18 0.87 -12.90 -13.51
CA LEU A 18 0.63 -11.83 -12.54
C LEU A 18 -0.72 -11.98 -11.83
N ILE A 19 -1.76 -12.38 -12.56
CA ILE A 19 -3.08 -12.63 -11.98
C ILE A 19 -3.02 -13.78 -10.97
N VAL A 20 -2.37 -14.89 -11.33
CA VAL A 20 -2.22 -16.05 -10.42
C VAL A 20 -1.44 -15.66 -9.16
N ILE A 21 -0.34 -14.93 -9.29
CA ILE A 21 0.45 -14.43 -8.15
C ILE A 21 -0.41 -13.51 -7.27
N THR A 22 -1.21 -12.63 -7.87
CA THR A 22 -2.11 -11.73 -7.13
C THR A 22 -3.16 -12.51 -6.35
N ILE A 23 -3.76 -13.56 -6.94
CA ILE A 23 -4.76 -14.40 -6.27
C ILE A 23 -4.15 -15.13 -5.07
N ILE A 24 -2.93 -15.66 -5.21
CA ILE A 24 -2.22 -16.32 -4.10
C ILE A 24 -1.94 -15.30 -2.97
N ASN A 25 -1.40 -14.13 -3.32
CA ASN A 25 -1.14 -13.06 -2.36
C ASN A 25 -2.44 -12.57 -1.68
N PHE A 26 -3.55 -12.54 -2.41
CA PHE A 26 -4.86 -12.20 -1.85
C PHE A 26 -5.33 -13.23 -0.83
N ALA A 27 -5.20 -14.52 -1.10
CA ALA A 27 -5.56 -15.56 -0.14
C ALA A 27 -4.73 -15.46 1.16
N ILE A 28 -3.43 -15.17 1.03
CA ILE A 28 -2.53 -14.94 2.16
C ILE A 28 -2.96 -13.67 2.93
N ALA A 29 -3.15 -12.55 2.23
CA ALA A 29 -3.55 -11.29 2.83
C ALA A 29 -4.91 -11.40 3.55
N TRP A 30 -5.86 -12.12 2.95
CA TRP A 30 -7.18 -12.39 3.53
C TRP A 30 -7.09 -13.11 4.87
N TYR A 31 -6.20 -14.10 4.98
CA TYR A 31 -5.99 -14.84 6.23
C TYR A 31 -5.44 -13.94 7.34
N TYR A 32 -4.53 -13.01 7.02
CA TYR A 32 -3.94 -12.09 8.00
C TYR A 32 -4.74 -10.79 8.22
N CYS A 33 -5.74 -10.51 7.37
CA CYS A 33 -6.43 -9.23 7.35
C CYS A 33 -7.11 -8.89 8.69
N ASP A 34 -7.74 -9.85 9.35
CA ASP A 34 -8.41 -9.60 10.64
C ASP A 34 -7.39 -9.16 11.71
N ARG A 35 -6.20 -9.78 11.75
CA ARG A 35 -5.12 -9.40 12.67
C ARG A 35 -4.58 -7.99 12.36
N ILE A 36 -4.43 -7.66 11.08
CA ILE A 36 -3.96 -6.33 10.65
C ILE A 36 -4.98 -5.26 11.06
N ILE A 37 -6.26 -5.51 10.83
CA ILE A 37 -7.35 -4.60 11.20
C ILE A 37 -7.38 -4.38 12.72
N GLU A 38 -7.27 -5.45 13.50
CA GLU A 38 -7.28 -5.35 14.96
C GLU A 38 -6.08 -4.54 15.48
N ARG A 39 -4.89 -4.76 14.92
CA ARG A 39 -3.68 -3.99 15.23
C ARG A 39 -3.87 -2.50 14.95
N ILE A 40 -4.37 -2.17 13.75
CA ILE A 40 -4.61 -0.77 13.34
C ILE A 40 -5.62 -0.10 14.27
N LYS A 41 -6.69 -0.81 14.66
CA LYS A 41 -7.68 -0.27 15.59
C LYS A 41 -7.09 0.01 16.97
N GLN A 42 -6.21 -0.85 17.47
CA GLN A 42 -5.57 -0.66 18.78
C GLN A 42 -4.58 0.51 18.76
N ASP A 43 -3.77 0.62 17.71
CA ASP A 43 -2.67 1.58 17.67
C ASP A 43 -3.14 2.99 17.22
N MET A 44 -4.21 3.08 16.42
CA MET A 44 -4.59 4.32 15.73
C MET A 44 -5.94 4.91 16.15
N LEU A 45 -6.73 4.23 17.00
CA LEU A 45 -8.01 4.76 17.46
C LEU A 45 -7.83 5.52 18.78
N PRO A 46 -8.04 6.85 18.82
CA PRO A 46 -8.02 7.61 20.07
C PRO A 46 -9.19 7.17 20.95
N GLU A 47 -9.01 7.12 22.29
CA GLU A 47 -10.04 6.68 23.25
C GLU A 47 -11.37 7.45 23.13
N GLN A 48 -11.32 8.68 22.62
CA GLN A 48 -12.45 9.59 22.46
C GLN A 48 -13.25 9.33 21.17
N ALA A 49 -12.70 8.57 20.21
CA ALA A 49 -13.30 8.30 18.92
C ALA A 49 -14.03 6.94 18.91
N LYS A 50 -15.25 6.91 18.39
CA LYS A 50 -16.03 5.67 18.26
C LYS A 50 -16.08 5.21 16.81
N LEU A 51 -15.75 3.94 16.58
CA LEU A 51 -15.94 3.28 15.30
C LEU A 51 -17.37 2.76 15.20
N ILE A 52 -18.06 3.17 14.14
CA ILE A 52 -19.42 2.72 13.83
C ILE A 52 -19.42 1.88 12.56
N VAL A 53 -20.35 0.93 12.52
CA VAL A 53 -20.69 0.17 11.32
C VAL A 53 -21.99 0.75 10.78
N THR A 54 -21.93 1.28 9.57
CA THR A 54 -23.06 1.92 8.87
C THR A 54 -23.88 0.92 8.08
N THR A 55 -23.26 -0.17 7.60
CA THR A 55 -23.93 -1.22 6.83
C THR A 55 -23.48 -2.62 7.27
N PRO A 56 -24.36 -3.64 7.26
CA PRO A 56 -23.99 -4.98 7.73
C PRO A 56 -22.87 -5.63 6.91
N MET A 57 -22.78 -5.28 5.62
CA MET A 57 -21.74 -5.76 4.70
C MET A 57 -20.44 -4.94 4.76
N GLU A 58 -20.37 -3.90 5.59
CA GLU A 58 -19.23 -2.98 5.62
C GLU A 58 -17.94 -3.69 5.97
N TYR A 59 -17.95 -4.49 7.03
CA TYR A 59 -16.77 -5.20 7.50
C TYR A 59 -16.20 -6.15 6.42
N LEU A 60 -17.08 -6.89 5.73
CA LEU A 60 -16.66 -7.79 4.66
C LEU A 60 -16.03 -7.02 3.50
N LEU A 61 -16.63 -5.92 3.08
CA LEU A 61 -16.12 -5.13 1.96
C LEU A 61 -14.78 -4.47 2.30
N VAL A 62 -14.58 -4.03 3.54
CA VAL A 62 -13.28 -3.55 3.99
C VAL A 62 -12.24 -4.65 3.94
N LYS A 63 -12.57 -5.84 4.45
CA LYS A 63 -11.66 -6.99 4.41
C LYS A 63 -11.23 -7.33 2.99
N ILE A 64 -12.16 -7.30 2.03
CA ILE A 64 -11.86 -7.48 0.59
C ILE A 64 -10.94 -6.36 0.09
N GLN A 65 -11.28 -5.10 0.33
CA GLN A 65 -10.50 -3.94 -0.13
C GLN A 65 -9.06 -3.99 0.39
N VAL A 66 -8.87 -4.21 1.69
CA VAL A 66 -7.56 -4.28 2.33
C VAL A 66 -6.73 -5.44 1.79
N SER A 67 -7.34 -6.63 1.71
CA SER A 67 -6.64 -7.82 1.21
C SER A 67 -6.22 -7.65 -0.25
N LEU A 68 -7.07 -7.02 -1.07
CA LEU A 68 -6.77 -6.73 -2.48
C LEU A 68 -5.63 -5.73 -2.61
N ILE A 69 -5.67 -4.63 -1.86
CA ILE A 69 -4.63 -3.59 -1.88
C ILE A 69 -3.27 -4.20 -1.50
N LEU A 70 -3.22 -4.98 -0.40
CA LEU A 70 -1.99 -5.64 0.03
C LEU A 70 -1.48 -6.66 -1.00
N ALA A 71 -2.39 -7.44 -1.60
CA ALA A 71 -2.03 -8.43 -2.61
C ALA A 71 -1.44 -7.78 -3.87
N VAL A 72 -2.03 -6.69 -4.34
CA VAL A 72 -1.55 -5.92 -5.50
C VAL A 72 -0.20 -5.29 -5.18
N LEU A 73 -0.03 -4.71 -3.99
CA LEU A 73 1.23 -4.11 -3.55
C LEU A 73 2.38 -5.14 -3.56
N ILE A 74 2.18 -6.31 -2.94
CA ILE A 74 3.18 -7.37 -2.89
C ILE A 74 3.50 -7.87 -4.30
N THR A 75 2.47 -8.05 -5.14
CA THR A 75 2.65 -8.48 -6.53
C THR A 75 3.44 -7.46 -7.34
N LEU A 76 3.18 -6.16 -7.14
CA LEU A 76 3.91 -5.08 -7.78
C LEU A 76 5.39 -5.10 -7.37
N MET A 77 5.68 -5.28 -6.08
CA MET A 77 7.05 -5.37 -5.56
C MET A 77 7.83 -6.53 -6.21
N VAL A 78 7.22 -7.71 -6.28
CA VAL A 78 7.80 -8.90 -6.94
C VAL A 78 8.02 -8.66 -8.44
N PHE A 79 7.07 -7.99 -9.09
CA PHE A 79 7.17 -7.68 -10.52
C PHE A 79 8.31 -6.69 -10.81
N ILE A 80 8.45 -5.63 -10.00
CA ILE A 80 9.56 -4.67 -10.08
C ILE A 80 10.89 -5.38 -9.91
N PHE A 81 11.02 -6.27 -8.92
CA PHE A 81 12.23 -7.07 -8.71
C PHE A 81 12.57 -7.94 -9.93
N TYR A 82 11.57 -8.60 -10.51
CA TYR A 82 11.74 -9.40 -11.72
C TYR A 82 12.20 -8.54 -12.93
N LEU A 83 11.62 -7.35 -13.10
CA LEU A 83 12.02 -6.37 -14.11
C LEU A 83 13.47 -5.91 -13.92
N LEU A 84 13.84 -5.47 -12.71
CA LEU A 84 15.19 -5.02 -12.39
C LEU A 84 16.23 -6.09 -12.73
N ARG A 85 15.95 -7.36 -12.39
CA ARG A 85 16.81 -8.51 -12.74
C ARG A 85 16.90 -8.72 -14.25
N LYS A 86 15.77 -8.62 -14.98
CA LYS A 86 15.73 -8.81 -16.44
C LYS A 86 16.51 -7.74 -17.20
N TYR A 87 16.43 -6.48 -16.77
CA TYR A 87 17.08 -5.34 -17.44
C TYR A 87 18.50 -5.07 -16.94
N ARG A 88 19.08 -5.97 -16.11
CA ARG A 88 20.40 -5.82 -15.48
C ARG A 88 20.60 -4.44 -14.82
N VAL A 89 19.52 -3.86 -14.29
CA VAL A 89 19.64 -2.70 -13.41
C VAL A 89 20.50 -3.15 -12.23
N ARG A 90 21.52 -2.36 -11.87
CA ARG A 90 22.49 -2.76 -10.84
C ARG A 90 21.72 -3.16 -9.58
N ILE A 91 21.89 -4.41 -9.14
CA ILE A 91 21.29 -4.97 -7.91
C ILE A 91 21.55 -4.06 -6.69
N ILE A 92 22.57 -3.19 -6.77
CA ILE A 92 22.89 -2.14 -5.81
C ILE A 92 21.73 -1.20 -5.45
N TRP A 93 20.73 -1.03 -6.33
CA TRP A 93 19.57 -0.17 -6.07
C TRP A 93 18.48 -0.84 -5.22
N ILE A 94 18.54 -2.17 -5.05
CA ILE A 94 17.50 -2.93 -4.34
C ILE A 94 17.58 -2.74 -2.81
N PRO A 95 18.76 -2.84 -2.16
CA PRO A 95 18.86 -2.56 -0.73
C PRO A 95 18.35 -1.18 -0.31
N PRO A 96 18.74 -0.06 -0.96
CA PRO A 96 18.25 1.26 -0.57
C PRO A 96 16.75 1.42 -0.82
N ALA A 97 16.18 0.84 -1.88
CA ALA A 97 14.72 0.83 -2.10
C ALA A 97 13.98 0.19 -0.91
N ILE A 98 14.38 -1.03 -0.53
CA ILE A 98 13.77 -1.75 0.59
C ILE A 98 13.88 -0.94 1.89
N ILE A 99 15.05 -0.33 2.14
CA ILE A 99 15.26 0.51 3.34
C ILE A 99 14.35 1.74 3.31
N LEU A 100 14.26 2.46 2.19
CA LEU A 100 13.41 3.64 2.07
C LEU A 100 11.93 3.27 2.19
N PHE A 101 11.50 2.15 1.61
CA PHE A 101 10.12 1.67 1.74
C PHE A 101 9.77 1.33 3.20
N ILE A 102 10.63 0.58 3.90
CA ILE A 102 10.42 0.23 5.31
C ILE A 102 10.43 1.49 6.18
N PHE A 103 11.31 2.44 5.88
CA PHE A 103 11.38 3.71 6.58
C PHE A 103 10.12 4.55 6.34
N GLY A 104 9.64 4.65 5.10
CA GLY A 104 8.39 5.33 4.75
C GLY A 104 7.17 4.69 5.39
N PHE A 105 7.11 3.35 5.44
CA PHE A 105 6.05 2.63 6.14
C PHE A 105 6.09 2.88 7.64
N SER A 106 7.28 2.83 8.25
CA SER A 106 7.47 3.06 9.69
C SER A 106 7.16 4.51 10.07
N PHE A 107 7.62 5.48 9.28
CA PHE A 107 7.32 6.90 9.45
C PHE A 107 5.81 7.16 9.35
N SER A 108 5.16 6.60 8.32
CA SER A 108 3.73 6.78 8.14
C SER A 108 2.92 6.12 9.26
N TYR A 109 3.31 4.92 9.70
CA TYR A 109 2.63 4.20 10.78
C TYR A 109 2.81 4.87 12.14
N PHE A 110 4.05 5.18 12.55
CA PHE A 110 4.30 5.61 13.93
C PHE A 110 4.17 7.12 14.14
N LEU A 111 4.41 7.96 13.13
CA LEU A 111 4.39 9.41 13.29
C LEU A 111 3.18 10.03 12.59
N LEU A 112 3.02 9.74 11.29
CA LEU A 112 2.06 10.46 10.47
C LEU A 112 0.61 10.09 10.82
N MET A 113 0.29 8.79 10.90
CA MET A 113 -1.07 8.33 11.20
C MET A 113 -1.58 8.75 12.59
N PRO A 114 -0.82 8.60 13.69
CA PRO A 114 -1.28 9.06 15.00
C PRO A 114 -1.50 10.57 15.05
N THR A 115 -0.62 11.34 14.41
CA THR A 115 -0.75 12.80 14.32
C THR A 115 -1.99 13.19 13.52
N ALA A 116 -2.22 12.54 12.37
CA ALA A 116 -3.41 12.76 11.55
C ALA A 116 -4.68 12.43 12.32
N MET A 117 -4.72 11.28 13.00
CA MET A 117 -5.89 10.88 13.80
C MET A 117 -6.16 11.84 14.94
N ARG A 118 -5.13 12.31 15.65
CA ARG A 118 -5.29 13.30 16.73
C ARG A 118 -5.93 14.59 16.21
N ILE A 119 -5.48 15.09 15.05
CA ILE A 119 -6.04 16.28 14.41
C ILE A 119 -7.49 16.02 13.97
N LEU A 120 -7.75 14.89 13.30
CA LEU A 120 -9.08 14.54 12.82
C LEU A 120 -10.09 14.35 13.96
N THR A 121 -9.63 13.96 15.16
CA THR A 121 -10.48 13.89 16.35
C THR A 121 -10.64 15.22 17.08
N SER A 122 -9.61 16.08 17.10
CA SER A 122 -9.67 17.34 17.85
C SER A 122 -10.61 18.35 17.20
N LEU A 123 -10.69 18.37 15.86
CA LEU A 123 -11.53 19.34 15.13
C LEU A 123 -13.03 19.25 15.49
N PRO A 124 -13.68 18.06 15.50
CA PRO A 124 -15.07 17.94 15.95
C PRO A 124 -15.24 18.23 17.43
N LEU A 125 -14.28 17.81 18.28
CA LEU A 125 -14.30 18.01 19.73
C LEU A 125 -14.32 19.50 20.09
N GLU A 126 -13.52 20.32 19.42
CA GLU A 126 -13.51 21.78 19.57
C GLU A 126 -14.84 22.42 19.17
N SER A 127 -15.59 21.77 18.28
CA SER A 127 -16.92 22.20 17.83
C SER A 127 -18.07 21.61 18.67
N GLY A 128 -17.77 20.86 19.74
CA GLY A 128 -18.76 20.18 20.58
C GLY A 128 -19.42 18.95 19.95
N ILE A 129 -18.87 18.43 18.84
CA ILE A 129 -19.40 17.29 18.10
C ILE A 129 -18.61 16.03 18.48
N SER A 130 -19.31 14.94 18.80
CA SER A 130 -18.67 13.65 19.08
C SER A 130 -18.09 13.03 17.80
N PRO A 131 -16.80 12.65 17.77
CA PRO A 131 -16.16 12.11 16.58
C PRO A 131 -16.53 10.63 16.35
N PHE A 132 -17.38 10.41 15.36
CA PHE A 132 -17.74 9.07 14.87
C PHE A 132 -17.04 8.78 13.54
N PHE A 133 -16.39 7.63 13.44
CA PHE A 133 -15.76 7.18 12.20
C PHE A 133 -16.42 5.90 11.71
N SER A 134 -16.75 5.84 10.42
CA SER A 134 -17.10 4.58 9.76
C SER A 134 -15.87 3.68 9.73
N ILE A 135 -16.03 2.40 10.08
CA ILE A 135 -14.92 1.44 10.07
C ILE A 135 -14.28 1.33 8.69
N ARG A 136 -15.07 1.43 7.62
CA ARG A 136 -14.55 1.44 6.25
C ARG A 136 -13.70 2.64 5.96
N GLN A 137 -14.21 3.83 6.23
CA GLN A 137 -13.49 5.07 5.94
C GLN A 137 -12.19 5.12 6.74
N PHE A 138 -12.24 4.76 8.03
CA PHE A 138 -11.08 4.71 8.91
C PHE A 138 -9.99 3.77 8.39
N LEU A 139 -10.32 2.50 8.14
CA LEU A 139 -9.32 1.52 7.69
C LEU A 139 -8.81 1.81 6.27
N THR A 140 -9.69 2.28 5.39
CA THR A 140 -9.31 2.65 4.02
C THR A 140 -8.36 3.84 4.01
N PHE A 141 -8.65 4.87 4.80
CA PHE A 141 -7.78 6.03 4.98
C PHE A 141 -6.40 5.59 5.46
N ILE A 142 -6.33 4.85 6.57
CA ILE A 142 -5.04 4.43 7.13
C ILE A 142 -4.22 3.62 6.12
N ILE A 143 -4.82 2.61 5.51
CA ILE A 143 -4.07 1.69 4.63
C ILE A 143 -3.61 2.38 3.34
N ILE A 144 -4.48 3.17 2.71
CA ILE A 144 -4.10 3.93 1.52
C ILE A 144 -3.01 4.94 1.87
N SER A 145 -3.12 5.65 2.99
CA SER A 145 -2.11 6.61 3.42
C SER A 145 -0.77 5.93 3.71
N LEU A 146 -0.74 4.82 4.45
CA LEU A 146 0.50 4.06 4.71
C LEU A 146 1.21 3.71 3.40
N ILE A 147 0.47 3.18 2.42
CA ILE A 147 1.03 2.78 1.13
C ILE A 147 1.48 4.00 0.32
N LEU A 148 0.64 5.03 0.23
CA LEU A 148 0.94 6.24 -0.54
C LEU A 148 2.22 6.90 -0.02
N PHE A 149 2.32 7.10 1.30
CA PHE A 149 3.52 7.69 1.90
C PHE A 149 4.73 6.76 1.75
N SER A 150 4.59 5.45 1.89
CA SER A 150 5.70 4.51 1.62
C SER A 150 6.22 4.63 0.19
N LEU A 151 5.34 4.81 -0.79
CA LEU A 151 5.71 5.05 -2.20
C LEU A 151 6.33 6.43 -2.43
N VAL A 152 5.88 7.47 -1.71
CA VAL A 152 6.49 8.81 -1.77
C VAL A 152 7.95 8.76 -1.32
N PHE A 153 8.28 7.93 -0.33
CA PHE A 153 9.65 7.74 0.13
C PHE A 153 10.54 7.04 -0.91
N GLU A 154 9.99 6.40 -1.94
CA GLU A 154 10.80 5.83 -3.05
C GLU A 154 11.17 6.89 -4.11
N LEU A 155 10.52 8.06 -4.11
CA LEU A 155 10.77 9.12 -5.09
C LEU A 155 12.23 9.58 -5.14
N PRO A 156 12.95 9.79 -4.01
CA PRO A 156 14.38 10.16 -4.04
C PRO A 156 15.23 9.14 -4.80
N LEU A 157 14.93 7.85 -4.65
CA LEU A 157 15.64 6.78 -5.35
C LEU A 157 15.36 6.84 -6.85
N ILE A 158 14.09 7.01 -7.22
CA ILE A 158 13.66 7.14 -8.61
C ILE A 158 14.34 8.35 -9.26
N VAL A 159 14.31 9.52 -8.62
CA VAL A 159 14.95 10.75 -9.13
C VAL A 159 16.46 10.56 -9.28
N THR A 160 17.14 9.96 -8.31
CA THR A 160 18.58 9.67 -8.39
C THR A 160 18.90 8.76 -9.56
N TRP A 161 18.10 7.71 -9.77
CA TRP A 161 18.24 6.80 -10.89
C TRP A 161 18.02 7.53 -12.23
N LEU A 162 16.98 8.37 -12.35
CA LEU A 162 16.75 9.16 -13.56
C LEU A 162 17.89 10.14 -13.85
N SER A 163 18.44 10.79 -12.82
CA SER A 163 19.52 11.76 -12.94
C SER A 163 20.82 11.10 -13.42
N ILE A 164 21.18 9.93 -12.90
CA ILE A 164 22.36 9.16 -13.35
C ILE A 164 22.25 8.73 -14.82
N ASN A 165 21.03 8.47 -15.30
CA ASN A 165 20.78 8.13 -16.71
C ASN A 165 20.65 9.36 -17.62
N GLY A 166 20.79 10.58 -17.09
CA GLY A 166 20.77 11.82 -17.87
C GLY A 166 19.38 12.33 -18.26
N TYR A 167 18.30 11.80 -17.67
CA TYR A 167 16.94 12.26 -17.94
C TYR A 167 16.56 13.54 -17.17
N VAL A 168 17.28 13.84 -16.09
CA VAL A 168 17.04 14.99 -15.21
C VAL A 168 18.37 15.68 -14.94
N SER A 169 18.47 16.97 -15.27
CA SER A 169 19.62 17.81 -14.91
C SER A 169 19.65 17.94 -13.39
N SER A 170 20.76 17.52 -12.78
CA SER A 170 21.08 17.80 -11.38
C SER A 170 21.21 19.30 -11.13
#